data_AF-A0A950BXL1-F1
#
_entry.id   AF-A0A950BXL1-F1
#
_cell.length_a   1.000
_cell.length_b   1.000
_cell.length_c   1.000
_cell.angle_alpha   90.00
_cell.angle_beta   90.00
_cell.angle_gamma   90.00
#
_symmetry.space_group_name_H-M   'P 1'
#
loop_
_entity.id
_entity.type
_entity.pdbx_description
1 polymer ?
#
loop_
_entity_poly.entity_id
_entity_poly.type
_entity_poly.pdbx_seq_one_letter_code
_entity_poly.pdbx_strand_id
1 'polypeptide(L)'
;QGTGEQTAADLKGFGSRTWVRGLLENPAATAYFGKVPSLGGMREWKKRSKLNGKQLDDVADFVASFARIPDDLTAEEWLISPGVAEHPGNQPFQKECGQCHIIEGFTEGGTRDAPGLFAWGSTRWLSRMIRKPGAPDLYGFFEDKAQMPPFGPDQLRGNDLEMIIRFLHNDYPLMPGTELKGTVAGVTVKMNDQVADQKY
;
A
#
# COMPACT_ATOMS: atom_id res chain seq x y z
N GLN A 1 2.64 -20.42 16.97
CA GLN A 1 1.97 -20.37 15.65
C GLN A 1 0.49 -20.17 15.92
N GLY A 2 -0.11 -19.10 15.41
CA GLY A 2 -1.55 -18.87 15.58
C GLY A 2 -2.32 -19.91 14.76
N THR A 3 -3.21 -20.66 15.41
CA THR A 3 -4.04 -21.72 14.80
C THR A 3 -5.32 -21.18 14.16
N GLY A 4 -5.41 -19.86 13.96
CA GLY A 4 -6.59 -19.22 13.37
C GLY A 4 -6.56 -19.27 11.85
N GLU A 5 -7.70 -19.57 11.23
CA GLU A 5 -7.86 -19.40 9.79
C GLU A 5 -7.51 -17.97 9.38
N GLN A 6 -6.90 -17.78 8.20
CA GLN A 6 -6.60 -16.45 7.67
C GLN A 6 -7.90 -15.67 7.43
N THR A 7 -8.20 -14.73 8.33
CA THR A 7 -9.34 -13.81 8.19
C THR A 7 -8.94 -12.51 7.51
N ALA A 8 -7.68 -12.09 7.64
CA ALA A 8 -7.14 -10.83 7.12
C ALA A 8 -6.22 -11.02 5.89
N ALA A 9 -5.86 -9.91 5.25
CA ALA A 9 -4.90 -9.89 4.16
C ALA A 9 -3.50 -10.36 4.60
N ASP A 10 -2.74 -10.92 3.67
CA ASP A 10 -1.29 -11.03 3.79
C ASP A 10 -0.67 -9.65 3.57
N LEU A 11 0.01 -9.13 4.60
CA LEU A 11 0.65 -7.82 4.57
C LEU A 11 2.09 -7.87 4.07
N LYS A 12 2.62 -9.05 3.71
CA LYS A 12 3.96 -9.17 3.16
C LYS A 12 4.08 -8.37 1.86
N GLY A 13 4.91 -7.31 1.90
CA GLY A 13 5.10 -6.42 0.75
C GLY A 13 3.86 -5.58 0.42
N PHE A 14 2.96 -5.35 1.39
CA PHE A 14 1.82 -4.45 1.22
C PHE A 14 2.28 -3.08 0.69
N GLY A 15 1.52 -2.50 -0.24
CA GLY A 15 1.92 -1.25 -0.92
C GLY A 15 2.95 -1.41 -2.03
N SER A 16 3.62 -2.57 -2.15
CA SER A 16 4.59 -2.81 -3.23
C SER A 16 3.92 -3.08 -4.57
N ARG A 17 4.66 -2.84 -5.67
CA ARG A 17 4.24 -3.18 -7.04
C ARG A 17 3.76 -4.62 -7.14
N THR A 18 4.53 -5.57 -6.61
CA THR A 18 4.22 -7.00 -6.68
C THR A 18 2.89 -7.32 -5.99
N TRP A 19 2.66 -6.75 -4.81
CA TRP A 19 1.42 -6.95 -4.06
C TRP A 19 0.23 -6.36 -4.80
N VAL A 20 0.35 -5.11 -5.28
CA VAL A 20 -0.72 -4.44 -6.04
C VAL A 20 -1.02 -5.19 -7.35
N ARG A 21 0.01 -5.55 -8.12
CA ARG A 21 -0.18 -6.26 -9.40
C ARG A 21 -0.86 -7.61 -9.19
N GLY A 22 -0.51 -8.31 -8.12
CA GLY A 22 -1.15 -9.55 -7.74
C GLY A 22 -2.62 -9.36 -7.33
N LEU A 23 -2.95 -8.31 -6.58
CA LEU A 23 -4.32 -7.93 -6.25
C LEU A 23 -5.15 -7.67 -7.52
N LEU A 24 -4.60 -6.92 -8.48
CA LEU A 24 -5.27 -6.63 -9.74
C LEU A 24 -5.41 -7.87 -10.64
N GLU A 25 -4.51 -8.85 -10.49
CA GLU A 25 -4.60 -10.12 -11.21
C GLU A 25 -5.75 -10.98 -10.66
N ASN A 26 -5.75 -11.20 -9.35
CA ASN A 26 -6.73 -12.07 -8.70
C ASN A 26 -7.20 -11.47 -7.37
N PRO A 27 -8.15 -10.53 -7.41
CA PRO A 27 -8.68 -9.93 -6.18
C PRO A 27 -9.53 -10.91 -5.34
N ALA A 28 -9.82 -12.10 -5.85
CA ALA A 28 -10.51 -13.14 -5.07
C ALA A 28 -9.55 -14.00 -4.24
N ALA A 29 -8.23 -13.90 -4.46
CA ALA A 29 -7.25 -14.63 -3.66
C ALA A 29 -7.29 -14.19 -2.20
N THR A 30 -7.22 -15.15 -1.27
CA THR A 30 -7.24 -14.88 0.18
C THR A 30 -6.07 -14.01 0.64
N ALA A 31 -4.99 -13.92 -0.15
CA ALA A 31 -3.84 -13.08 0.14
C ALA A 31 -4.16 -11.57 0.24
N TYR A 32 -5.18 -11.04 -0.45
CA TYR A 32 -5.40 -9.59 -0.49
C TYR A 32 -6.50 -9.07 0.42
N PHE A 33 -7.54 -9.88 0.58
CA PHE A 33 -8.76 -9.51 1.28
C PHE A 33 -9.15 -10.53 2.36
N GLY A 34 -8.32 -11.54 2.58
CA GLY A 34 -8.63 -12.64 3.50
C GLY A 34 -9.88 -13.41 3.06
N LYS A 35 -10.60 -13.93 4.06
CA LYS A 35 -11.90 -14.59 3.89
C LYS A 35 -13.07 -13.67 4.25
N VAL A 36 -12.86 -12.36 4.28
CA VAL A 36 -13.92 -11.40 4.65
C VAL A 36 -15.09 -11.53 3.66
N PRO A 37 -16.32 -11.79 4.13
CA PRO A 37 -17.47 -12.11 3.26
C PRO A 37 -17.86 -10.96 2.30
N SER A 38 -17.56 -9.71 2.69
CA SER A 38 -18.16 -8.51 2.11
C SER A 38 -17.34 -7.81 1.01
N LEU A 39 -16.40 -8.51 0.36
CA LEU A 39 -15.48 -7.91 -0.62
C LEU A 39 -15.87 -8.21 -2.07
N GLY A 40 -17.00 -7.63 -2.51
CA GLY A 40 -17.54 -7.80 -3.87
C GLY A 40 -16.97 -6.84 -4.91
N GLY A 41 -16.66 -5.59 -4.52
CA GLY A 41 -16.31 -4.50 -5.45
C GLY A 41 -15.15 -4.83 -6.41
N MET A 42 -13.99 -5.18 -5.88
CA MET A 42 -12.81 -5.52 -6.69
C MET A 42 -12.99 -6.80 -7.52
N ARG A 43 -13.79 -7.76 -7.04
CA ARG A 43 -14.12 -8.99 -7.79
C ARG A 43 -14.98 -8.68 -9.00
N GLU A 44 -15.97 -7.81 -8.83
CA GLU A 44 -16.81 -7.35 -9.93
C GLU A 44 -16.06 -6.45 -10.91
N TRP A 45 -15.18 -5.58 -10.40
CA TRP A 45 -14.26 -4.81 -11.23
C TRP A 45 -13.45 -5.75 -12.14
N LYS A 46 -12.82 -6.81 -11.61
CA LYS A 46 -12.02 -7.73 -12.44
C LYS A 46 -12.84 -8.43 -13.52
N LYS A 47 -14.10 -8.78 -13.25
CA LYS A 47 -15.01 -9.39 -14.24
C LYS A 47 -15.36 -8.45 -15.40
N ARG A 48 -15.46 -7.15 -15.12
CA ARG A 48 -15.89 -6.14 -16.11
C ARG A 48 -14.74 -5.39 -16.76
N SER A 49 -13.58 -5.32 -16.10
CA SER A 49 -12.39 -4.59 -16.53
C SER A 49 -11.98 -4.98 -17.94
N LYS A 50 -11.50 -3.98 -18.69
CA LYS A 50 -10.98 -4.16 -20.05
C LYS A 50 -9.49 -3.83 -20.13
N LEU A 51 -8.83 -3.65 -18.98
CA LEU A 51 -7.38 -3.43 -18.96
C LEU A 51 -6.66 -4.67 -19.47
N ASN A 52 -5.75 -4.46 -20.41
CA ASN A 52 -4.82 -5.50 -20.85
C ASN A 52 -3.66 -5.65 -19.83
N GLY A 53 -2.82 -6.66 -20.03
CA GLY A 53 -1.69 -6.95 -19.13
C GLY A 53 -0.76 -5.76 -18.88
N LYS A 54 -0.44 -5.00 -19.95
CA LYS A 54 0.40 -3.79 -19.83
C LYS A 54 -0.29 -2.71 -19.00
N GLN A 55 -1.58 -2.47 -19.22
CA GLN A 55 -2.32 -1.47 -18.45
C GLN A 55 -2.44 -1.88 -16.97
N LEU A 56 -2.57 -3.18 -16.68
CA LEU A 56 -2.52 -3.68 -15.30
C LEU A 56 -1.15 -3.44 -14.65
N ASP A 57 -0.06 -3.62 -15.40
CA ASP A 57 1.29 -3.29 -14.94
C ASP A 57 1.44 -1.78 -14.69
N ASP A 58 1.04 -0.94 -15.66
CA ASP A 58 1.11 0.51 -15.54
C ASP A 58 0.30 1.03 -14.33
N VAL A 59 -0.92 0.52 -14.10
CA VAL A 59 -1.74 0.87 -12.93
C VAL A 59 -1.12 0.34 -11.65
N ALA A 60 -0.54 -0.86 -11.64
CA ALA A 60 0.12 -1.40 -10.47
C ALA A 60 1.33 -0.56 -10.06
N ASP A 61 2.14 -0.13 -11.03
CA ASP A 61 3.26 0.77 -10.82
C ASP A 61 2.79 2.13 -10.27
N PHE A 62 1.70 2.65 -10.84
CA PHE A 62 1.10 3.91 -10.39
C PHE A 62 0.61 3.83 -8.94
N VAL A 63 -0.21 2.84 -8.60
CA VAL A 63 -0.77 2.70 -7.24
C VAL A 63 0.33 2.38 -6.21
N ALA A 64 1.34 1.59 -6.59
CA ALA A 64 2.49 1.32 -5.71
C ALA A 64 3.35 2.58 -5.46
N SER A 65 3.25 3.61 -6.29
CA SER A 65 3.88 4.91 -6.00
C SER A 65 3.22 5.65 -4.83
N PHE A 66 1.95 5.36 -4.53
CA PHE A 66 1.20 6.08 -3.49
C PHE A 66 1.77 5.82 -2.09
N ALA A 67 2.35 4.63 -1.88
CA ALA A 67 3.03 4.28 -0.64
C ALA A 67 4.30 5.10 -0.38
N ARG A 68 4.80 5.82 -1.40
CA ARG A 68 5.99 6.67 -1.32
C ARG A 68 5.66 8.16 -1.22
N ILE A 69 4.38 8.54 -1.12
CA ILE A 69 3.97 9.92 -0.93
C ILE A 69 4.48 10.42 0.44
N PRO A 70 5.36 11.45 0.50
CA PRO A 70 5.93 11.97 1.75
C PRO A 70 4.85 12.55 2.65
N ASP A 71 4.99 12.50 3.98
CA ASP A 71 3.92 12.87 4.94
C ASP A 71 3.43 14.32 4.88
N ASP A 72 4.20 15.24 4.30
CA ASP A 72 3.91 16.66 4.17
C ASP A 72 3.33 17.07 2.79
N LEU A 73 3.33 16.18 1.79
CA LEU A 73 2.83 16.47 0.44
C LEU A 73 1.29 16.44 0.37
N THR A 74 0.65 17.52 -0.07
CA THR A 74 -0.82 17.53 -0.23
C THR A 74 -1.27 16.75 -1.47
N ALA A 75 -2.58 16.48 -1.59
CA ALA A 75 -3.11 15.82 -2.77
C ALA A 75 -2.93 16.70 -4.01
N GLU A 76 -3.19 18.00 -3.89
CA GLU A 76 -3.05 18.97 -4.98
C GLU A 76 -1.61 19.03 -5.50
N GLU A 77 -0.62 19.09 -4.59
CA GLU A 77 0.81 19.09 -4.94
C GLU A 77 1.24 17.78 -5.59
N TRP A 78 0.76 16.65 -5.06
CA TRP A 78 1.02 15.34 -5.63
C TRP A 78 0.48 15.21 -7.06
N LEU A 79 -0.74 15.71 -7.32
CA LEU A 79 -1.42 15.60 -8.60
C LEU A 79 -0.71 16.32 -9.75
N ILE A 80 -0.07 17.45 -9.46
CA ILE A 80 0.68 18.22 -10.45
C ILE A 80 2.13 17.75 -10.63
N SER A 81 2.58 16.76 -9.84
CA SER A 81 3.93 16.22 -9.98
C SER A 81 4.08 15.46 -11.30
N PRO A 82 5.23 15.57 -12.01
CA PRO A 82 5.44 14.86 -13.28
C PRO A 82 5.27 13.34 -13.15
N GLY A 83 5.71 12.78 -12.01
CA GLY A 83 5.58 11.36 -11.70
C GLY A 83 4.12 10.87 -11.57
N VAL A 84 3.16 11.78 -11.50
CA VAL A 84 1.72 11.49 -11.51
C VAL A 84 1.10 11.88 -12.83
N ALA A 85 1.24 13.15 -13.23
CA ALA A 85 0.60 13.70 -14.43
C ALA A 85 0.97 12.94 -15.71
N GLU A 86 2.22 12.48 -15.82
CA GLU A 86 2.75 11.80 -17.01
C GLU A 86 2.81 10.28 -16.85
N HIS A 87 2.41 9.74 -15.70
CA HIS A 87 2.51 8.31 -15.44
C HIS A 87 1.57 7.52 -16.38
N PRO A 88 2.04 6.46 -17.06
CA PRO A 88 1.21 5.69 -18.00
C PRO A 88 -0.01 5.03 -17.32
N GLY A 89 0.09 4.74 -16.03
CA GLY A 89 -0.99 4.20 -15.21
C GLY A 89 -2.06 5.21 -14.78
N ASN A 90 -1.82 6.52 -14.95
CA ASN A 90 -2.73 7.56 -14.48
C ASN A 90 -4.10 7.49 -15.19
N GLN A 91 -4.10 7.56 -16.53
CA GLN A 91 -5.34 7.50 -17.33
C GLN A 91 -6.16 6.21 -17.11
N PRO A 92 -5.58 4.98 -17.17
CA PRO A 92 -6.35 3.78 -16.88
C PRO A 92 -6.83 3.71 -15.42
N PHE A 93 -6.08 4.26 -14.46
CA PHE A 93 -6.53 4.36 -13.07
C PHE A 93 -7.76 5.26 -12.94
N GLN A 94 -7.74 6.48 -13.49
CA GLN A 94 -8.89 7.38 -13.45
C GLN A 94 -10.13 6.73 -14.10
N LYS A 95 -9.94 6.07 -15.24
CA LYS A 95 -11.02 5.45 -16.00
C LYS A 95 -11.71 4.29 -15.28
N GLU A 96 -10.96 3.42 -14.61
CA GLU A 96 -11.51 2.19 -14.04
C GLU A 96 -11.51 2.15 -12.51
N CYS A 97 -10.46 2.64 -11.85
CA CYS A 97 -10.31 2.63 -10.40
C CYS A 97 -10.99 3.85 -9.77
N GLY A 98 -10.87 5.01 -10.42
CA GLY A 98 -11.41 6.29 -9.98
C GLY A 98 -12.94 6.36 -9.93
N GLN A 99 -13.65 5.38 -10.49
CA GLN A 99 -15.10 5.26 -10.37
C GLN A 99 -15.55 4.86 -8.97
N CYS A 100 -14.69 4.19 -8.19
CA CYS A 100 -14.99 3.78 -6.82
C CYS A 100 -14.07 4.49 -5.83
N HIS A 101 -12.77 4.46 -6.12
CA HIS A 101 -11.73 4.98 -5.23
C HIS A 101 -11.56 6.48 -5.41
N ILE A 102 -11.99 7.24 -4.39
CA ILE A 102 -11.87 8.69 -4.38
C ILE A 102 -10.44 9.13 -4.04
N ILE A 103 -9.97 10.13 -4.77
CA ILE A 103 -8.81 10.95 -4.50
C ILE A 103 -9.27 12.37 -4.81
N GLU A 104 -9.33 13.23 -3.79
CA GLU A 104 -9.83 14.59 -3.91
C GLU A 104 -9.07 15.35 -5.01
N GLY A 105 -9.82 16.03 -5.89
CA GLY A 105 -9.26 16.74 -7.04
C GLY A 105 -8.80 15.86 -8.21
N PHE A 106 -8.93 14.52 -8.11
CA PHE A 106 -8.39 13.59 -9.13
C PHE A 106 -9.40 12.57 -9.64
N THR A 107 -10.19 11.98 -8.75
CA THR A 107 -11.21 11.00 -9.10
C THR A 107 -12.51 11.30 -8.39
N GLU A 108 -13.64 11.03 -9.05
CA GLU A 108 -14.97 11.33 -8.52
C GLU A 108 -15.43 10.29 -7.49
N GLY A 109 -14.99 9.04 -7.61
CA GLY A 109 -15.42 7.94 -6.75
C GLY A 109 -16.93 7.64 -6.83
N GLY A 110 -17.45 6.96 -5.82
CA GLY A 110 -18.90 6.97 -5.53
C GLY A 110 -19.78 5.97 -6.27
N THR A 111 -19.29 5.19 -7.23
CA THR A 111 -20.11 4.10 -7.82
C THR A 111 -20.31 2.93 -6.85
N ARG A 112 -19.50 2.83 -5.79
CA ARG A 112 -19.64 1.93 -4.64
C ARG A 112 -18.74 2.42 -3.50
N ASP A 113 -19.05 1.98 -2.28
CA ASP A 113 -18.15 2.12 -1.12
C ASP A 113 -16.77 1.52 -1.41
N ALA A 114 -15.74 2.34 -1.22
CA ALA A 114 -14.33 2.00 -1.39
C ALA A 114 -13.46 2.97 -0.59
N PRO A 115 -12.27 2.55 -0.12
CA PRO A 115 -11.36 3.46 0.57
C PRO A 115 -10.85 4.52 -0.40
N GLY A 116 -10.60 5.72 0.13
CA GLY A 116 -9.79 6.72 -0.54
C GLY A 116 -8.36 6.22 -0.73
N LEU A 117 -7.76 6.54 -1.88
CA LEU A 117 -6.44 5.99 -2.25
C LEU A 117 -5.28 6.99 -2.18
N PHE A 118 -5.54 8.24 -1.80
CA PHE A 118 -4.45 9.20 -1.61
C PHE A 118 -3.49 8.69 -0.52
N ALA A 119 -2.21 8.62 -0.86
CA ALA A 119 -1.16 8.09 -0.01
C ALA A 119 -1.40 6.65 0.49
N TRP A 120 -2.19 5.84 -0.22
CA TRP A 120 -2.49 4.48 0.21
C TRP A 120 -1.21 3.66 0.38
N GLY A 121 -1.11 3.00 1.54
CA GLY A 121 0.05 2.22 1.92
C GLY A 121 1.25 3.02 2.42
N SER A 122 1.22 4.36 2.45
CA SER A 122 2.29 5.20 3.01
C SER A 122 2.32 5.16 4.55
N THR A 123 3.36 5.74 5.15
CA THR A 123 3.47 5.96 6.60
C THR A 123 2.26 6.67 7.19
N ARG A 124 1.84 7.83 6.64
CA ARG A 124 0.62 8.52 7.09
C ARG A 124 -0.62 7.64 7.00
N TRP A 125 -0.78 6.86 5.93
CA TRP A 125 -1.98 6.05 5.71
C TRP A 125 -2.02 4.87 6.68
N LEU A 126 -0.89 4.16 6.85
CA LEU A 126 -0.78 3.05 7.79
C LEU A 126 -0.97 3.51 9.24
N SER A 127 -0.40 4.66 9.60
CA SER A 127 -0.62 5.30 10.90
C SER A 127 -2.12 5.56 11.12
N ARG A 128 -2.80 6.20 10.17
CA ARG A 128 -4.25 6.44 10.24
C ARG A 128 -5.04 5.13 10.30
N MET A 129 -4.68 4.12 9.51
CA MET A 129 -5.36 2.83 9.49
C MET A 129 -5.26 2.12 10.85
N ILE A 130 -4.12 2.18 11.52
CA ILE A 130 -3.92 1.57 12.85
C ILE A 130 -4.68 2.37 13.93
N ARG A 131 -4.70 3.70 13.84
CA ARG A 131 -5.37 4.56 14.82
C ARG A 131 -6.89 4.60 14.69
N LYS A 132 -7.39 4.66 13.46
CA LYS A 132 -8.82 4.91 13.15
C LYS A 132 -9.25 4.17 11.86
N PRO A 133 -9.23 2.83 11.84
CA PRO A 133 -9.57 2.03 10.66
C PRO A 133 -11.01 2.26 10.15
N GLY A 134 -11.94 2.57 11.06
CA GLY A 134 -13.34 2.88 10.75
C GLY A 134 -13.60 4.30 10.26
N ALA A 135 -12.57 5.07 9.88
CA ALA A 135 -12.79 6.38 9.25
C ALA A 135 -13.57 6.21 7.92
N PRO A 136 -14.48 7.15 7.56
CA PRO A 136 -15.30 7.01 6.34
C PRO A 136 -14.49 6.89 5.05
N ASP A 137 -13.36 7.59 4.97
CA ASP A 137 -12.44 7.55 3.82
C ASP A 137 -11.50 6.33 3.84
N LEU A 138 -11.54 5.52 4.90
CA LEU A 138 -10.81 4.25 5.02
C LEU A 138 -11.77 3.08 4.83
N TYR A 139 -12.07 2.32 5.89
CA TYR A 139 -12.92 1.14 5.82
C TYR A 139 -14.19 1.27 6.67
N GLY A 140 -14.56 2.50 7.03
CA GLY A 140 -15.73 2.82 7.88
C GLY A 140 -17.09 2.39 7.31
N PHE A 141 -17.16 2.03 6.03
CA PHE A 141 -18.36 1.50 5.37
C PHE A 141 -18.60 0.00 5.63
N PHE A 142 -17.64 -0.72 6.23
CA PHE A 142 -17.86 -2.10 6.66
C PHE A 142 -18.58 -2.18 8.01
N GLU A 143 -19.28 -3.28 8.26
CA GLU A 143 -19.77 -3.62 9.60
C GLU A 143 -18.60 -3.75 10.58
N ASP A 144 -18.79 -3.34 11.84
CA ASP A 144 -17.74 -3.29 12.88
C ASP A 144 -16.92 -4.59 13.00
N LYS A 145 -17.58 -5.75 12.93
CA LYS A 145 -16.92 -7.07 13.03
C LYS A 145 -15.99 -7.40 11.84
N ALA A 146 -16.10 -6.68 10.74
CA ALA A 146 -15.25 -6.82 9.55
C ALA A 146 -14.15 -5.75 9.50
N GLN A 147 -14.12 -4.83 10.46
CA GLN A 147 -13.07 -3.82 10.59
C GLN A 147 -11.98 -4.30 11.55
N MET A 148 -10.75 -3.83 11.30
CA MET A 148 -9.69 -3.91 12.31
C MET A 148 -10.10 -3.04 13.52
N PRO A 149 -9.87 -3.45 14.78
CA PRO A 149 -10.09 -2.57 15.91
C PRO A 149 -9.08 -1.41 15.90
N PRO A 150 -9.46 -0.22 16.39
CA PRO A 150 -8.52 0.88 16.55
C PRO A 150 -7.50 0.59 17.66
N PHE A 151 -6.26 1.04 17.49
CA PHE A 151 -5.22 1.02 18.52
C PHE A 151 -4.85 2.43 18.95
N GLY A 152 -5.32 2.83 20.14
CA GLY A 152 -5.07 4.16 20.70
C GLY A 152 -3.63 4.38 21.18
N PRO A 153 -3.24 5.63 21.48
CA PRO A 153 -1.90 5.98 21.99
C PRO A 153 -1.49 5.20 23.24
N ASP A 154 -2.46 4.82 24.08
CA ASP A 154 -2.23 4.05 25.31
C ASP A 154 -1.94 2.57 25.05
N GLN A 155 -2.41 2.03 23.92
CA GLN A 155 -2.19 0.63 23.52
C GLN A 155 -0.95 0.47 22.65
N LEU A 156 -0.68 1.46 21.80
CA LEU A 156 0.45 1.47 20.88
C LEU A 156 1.05 2.87 20.86
N ARG A 157 2.22 3.05 21.47
CA ARG A 157 2.88 4.36 21.55
C ARG A 157 3.44 4.78 20.19
N GLY A 158 3.83 6.05 20.05
CA GLY A 158 4.36 6.60 18.80
C GLY A 158 5.52 5.81 18.22
N ASN A 159 6.56 5.56 19.02
CA ASN A 159 7.75 4.80 18.58
C ASN A 159 7.40 3.36 18.19
N ASP A 160 6.48 2.71 18.92
CA ASP A 160 6.06 1.33 18.64
C ASP A 160 5.28 1.26 17.31
N LEU A 161 4.42 2.26 17.05
CA LEU A 161 3.71 2.41 15.78
C LEU A 161 4.68 2.64 14.61
N GLU A 162 5.65 3.52 14.77
CA GLU A 162 6.68 3.79 13.76
C GLU A 162 7.44 2.50 13.42
N MET A 163 7.84 1.71 14.43
CA MET A 163 8.52 0.44 14.21
C MET A 163 7.67 -0.60 13.47
N ILE A 164 6.36 -0.67 13.76
CA ILE A 164 5.45 -1.55 13.01
C ILE A 164 5.36 -1.12 11.55
N ILE A 165 5.21 0.19 11.29
CA ILE A 165 5.12 0.72 9.91
C ILE A 165 6.41 0.41 9.15
N ARG A 166 7.57 0.65 9.76
CA ARG A 166 8.88 0.30 9.21
C ARG A 166 9.01 -1.20 8.91
N PHE A 167 8.53 -2.05 9.81
CA PHE A 167 8.49 -3.50 9.59
C PHE A 167 7.61 -3.87 8.37
N LEU A 168 6.41 -3.27 8.25
CA LEU A 168 5.53 -3.50 7.10
C LEU A 168 6.14 -3.05 5.77
N HIS A 169 6.93 -1.98 5.80
CA HIS A 169 7.70 -1.49 4.65
C HIS A 169 9.00 -2.26 4.39
N ASN A 170 9.35 -3.24 5.22
CA ASN A 170 10.65 -3.91 5.20
C ASN A 170 11.83 -2.91 5.29
N ASP A 171 11.61 -1.79 6.01
CA ASP A 171 12.57 -0.72 6.30
C ASP A 171 12.99 -0.79 7.78
N TYR A 172 13.55 -1.92 8.18
CA TYR A 172 14.20 -2.04 9.48
C TYR A 172 15.72 -1.96 9.28
N PRO A 173 16.45 -1.25 10.16
CA PRO A 173 17.89 -1.27 10.09
C PRO A 173 18.33 -2.72 10.33
N LEU A 174 19.13 -3.28 9.43
CA LEU A 174 19.89 -4.48 9.76
C LEU A 174 20.72 -4.15 10.99
N MET A 175 20.62 -4.98 12.03
CA MET A 175 21.54 -4.89 13.17
C MET A 175 22.97 -4.82 12.61
N PRO A 176 23.81 -3.86 13.05
CA PRO A 176 25.22 -3.85 12.66
C PRO A 176 25.83 -5.22 12.95
N GLY A 177 26.23 -5.95 11.91
CA GLY A 177 26.84 -7.29 12.02
C GLY A 177 25.97 -8.48 11.58
N THR A 178 24.73 -8.29 11.13
CA THR A 178 23.96 -9.40 10.54
C THR A 178 24.23 -9.51 9.03
N GLU A 179 25.26 -10.27 8.66
CA GLU A 179 25.38 -10.77 7.28
C GLU A 179 24.23 -11.74 6.99
N LEU A 180 23.35 -11.38 6.05
CA LEU A 180 22.44 -12.35 5.44
C LEU A 180 23.28 -13.28 4.54
N LYS A 181 23.70 -14.43 5.08
CA LYS A 181 24.23 -15.53 4.27
C LYS A 181 23.12 -16.11 3.40
N GLY A 182 22.91 -15.49 2.24
CA GLY A 182 22.02 -15.95 1.19
C GLY A 182 22.69 -15.72 -0.15
N THR A 183 23.17 -16.79 -0.77
CA THR A 183 23.74 -16.76 -2.11
C THR A 183 22.65 -16.39 -3.11
N VAL A 184 22.61 -15.12 -3.54
CA VAL A 184 21.97 -14.77 -4.80
C VAL A 184 23.07 -14.89 -5.86
N ALA A 185 22.97 -15.92 -6.68
CA ALA A 185 23.87 -16.11 -7.81
C ALA A 185 23.78 -14.89 -8.73
N GLY A 186 24.90 -14.18 -8.91
CA GLY A 186 25.19 -13.51 -10.17
C GLY A 186 25.06 -11.98 -10.26
N VAL A 187 25.16 -11.20 -9.17
CA VAL A 187 25.37 -9.74 -9.31
C VAL A 187 26.49 -9.25 -8.40
N THR A 188 27.65 -8.99 -9.00
CA THR A 188 28.77 -8.32 -8.34
C THR A 188 28.48 -6.82 -8.24
N VAL A 189 28.13 -6.33 -7.05
CA VAL A 189 28.13 -4.89 -6.78
C VAL A 189 29.50 -4.51 -6.22
N LYS A 190 30.25 -3.68 -6.95
CA LYS A 190 31.49 -3.07 -6.44
C LYS A 190 31.12 -2.02 -5.40
N MET A 191 31.47 -2.27 -4.14
CA MET A 191 31.45 -1.24 -3.09
C MET A 191 32.67 -0.33 -3.27
N ASN A 192 32.43 0.96 -3.45
CA ASN A 192 33.47 1.99 -3.32
C ASN A 192 33.55 2.36 -1.85
N ASP A 193 34.58 1.89 -1.17
CA ASP A 193 34.98 2.41 0.13
C ASP A 193 35.57 3.81 -0.04
N GLN A 194 34.85 4.82 0.45
CA GLN A 194 35.47 6.04 0.95
C GLN A 194 34.82 6.43 2.27
N VAL A 195 35.34 5.84 3.35
CA VAL A 195 35.26 6.44 4.67
C VAL A 195 36.37 7.48 4.72
N ALA A 196 35.99 8.75 4.61
CA ALA A 196 36.89 9.86 4.85
C ALA A 196 37.11 10.00 6.36
N ASP A 197 38.36 9.80 6.75
CA ASP A 197 38.95 10.05 8.05
C ASP A 197 38.73 11.52 8.44
N GLN A 198 38.01 11.79 9.54
CA GLN A 198 38.00 13.10 10.20
C GLN A 198 38.50 12.93 11.63
N LYS A 199 39.79 13.19 11.80
CA LYS A 199 40.40 13.61 13.06
C LYS A 199 40.16 15.11 13.24
N TYR A 200 39.46 15.46 14.32
CA TYR A 200 39.83 16.37 15.41
C TYR A 200 38.57 16.83 16.15
#